data_AF-A0A246GER6-F1
#
_entry.id   AF-A0A246GER6-F1
#
_cell.length_a   1.000
_cell.length_b   1.000
_cell.length_c   1.000
_cell.angle_alpha   90.00
_cell.angle_beta   90.00
_cell.angle_gamma   90.00
#
_symmetry.space_group_name_H-M   'P 1'
#
loop_
_entity.id
_entity.type
_entity.pdbx_description
1 polymer ?
#
loop_
_entity_poly.entity_id
_entity_poly.type
_entity_poly.pdbx_seq_one_letter_code
_entity_poly.pdbx_strand_id
1 'polypeptide(L)'
;MKKYYLLLIAIITISCKNKNENNTEKKIDNNIKNGKYKFYKKNRQLYKTLEYINLCGEQYLNQGWYFNKNLDTLYENSNYYKVSMEKNILKPNENSRISLIYKPLMKNSISVLLLGDKNVDDNFCNLKEMKLDTLYFVDNKLEFYQSFKSKGIKKLGGYIFEIKKLKNKVNNHSVYDERKVYVKIIFEVK
;
A
#
# COMPACT_ATOMS: atom_id res chain seq x y z
N MET A 1 -65.46 -34.51 36.65
CA MET A 1 -65.16 -35.97 36.56
C MET A 1 -65.34 -36.44 35.13
N LYS A 2 -64.31 -37.12 34.59
CA LYS A 2 -64.15 -37.84 33.29
C LYS A 2 -62.84 -37.37 32.62
N LYS A 3 -61.69 -37.98 32.94
CA LYS A 3 -61.08 -39.20 32.37
C LYS A 3 -60.64 -39.03 30.90
N TYR A 4 -59.30 -38.94 30.75
CA TYR A 4 -58.39 -39.42 29.69
C TYR A 4 -58.86 -39.47 28.23
N TYR A 5 -58.03 -38.99 27.31
CA TYR A 5 -57.35 -39.88 26.35
C TYR A 5 -56.07 -39.23 25.81
N LEU A 6 -54.95 -39.88 26.13
CA LEU A 6 -53.67 -39.79 25.45
C LEU A 6 -53.88 -40.35 24.03
N LEU A 7 -53.53 -39.61 22.98
CA LEU A 7 -53.29 -40.22 21.68
C LEU A 7 -51.98 -39.67 21.11
N LEU A 8 -50.93 -40.46 21.30
CA LEU A 8 -49.71 -40.42 20.53
C LEU A 8 -50.06 -40.75 19.07
N ILE A 9 -49.77 -39.83 18.15
CA ILE A 9 -49.56 -40.18 16.74
C ILE A 9 -48.15 -39.73 16.38
N ALA A 10 -47.24 -40.70 16.41
CA ALA A 10 -45.98 -40.64 15.70
C ALA A 10 -46.28 -41.01 14.24
N ILE A 11 -46.03 -40.09 13.31
CA ILE A 11 -45.84 -40.42 11.90
C ILE A 11 -44.44 -39.95 11.53
N ILE A 12 -43.57 -40.95 11.42
CA ILE A 12 -42.27 -40.90 10.77
C ILE A 12 -42.51 -40.99 9.26
N THR A 13 -41.50 -40.53 8.49
CA THR A 13 -41.30 -40.57 7.03
C THR A 13 -41.81 -39.28 6.35
N ILE A 14 -41.05 -38.59 5.49
CA ILE A 14 -40.12 -39.04 4.44
C ILE A 14 -39.03 -37.96 4.21
N SER A 15 -37.78 -38.40 4.22
CA SER A 15 -36.70 -38.03 3.29
C SER A 15 -36.77 -36.66 2.58
N CYS A 16 -35.88 -35.75 2.98
CA CYS A 16 -35.17 -34.90 2.01
C CYS A 16 -33.67 -35.09 2.20
N LYS A 17 -33.15 -36.07 1.46
CA LYS A 17 -31.74 -36.28 1.18
C LYS A 17 -31.27 -35.19 0.22
N ASN A 18 -30.07 -34.69 0.46
CA ASN A 18 -29.21 -33.85 -0.38
C ASN A 18 -29.53 -32.35 -0.48
N LYS A 19 -28.66 -31.58 0.18
CA LYS A 19 -27.58 -30.94 -0.60
C LYS A 19 -26.30 -30.96 0.22
N ASN A 20 -25.31 -31.69 -0.30
CA ASN A 20 -23.93 -31.63 0.16
C ASN A 20 -23.53 -30.17 0.37
N GLU A 21 -23.20 -29.81 1.61
CA GLU A 21 -22.26 -28.74 1.88
C GLU A 21 -20.91 -29.19 1.34
N ASN A 22 -20.77 -29.08 0.02
CA ASN A 22 -19.47 -28.86 -0.57
C ASN A 22 -19.04 -27.46 -0.08
N ASN A 23 -18.46 -27.42 1.11
CA ASN A 23 -17.37 -26.49 1.42
C ASN A 23 -16.29 -26.74 0.38
N THR A 24 -16.54 -26.22 -0.81
CA THR A 24 -15.47 -25.82 -1.69
C THR A 24 -14.85 -24.65 -0.96
N GLU A 25 -13.85 -24.97 -0.12
CA GLU A 25 -12.71 -24.09 0.07
C GLU A 25 -12.27 -23.74 -1.35
N LYS A 26 -12.84 -22.64 -1.86
CA LYS A 26 -12.41 -22.02 -3.07
C LYS A 26 -11.01 -21.58 -2.70
N LYS A 27 -10.02 -22.40 -3.04
CA LYS A 27 -8.60 -22.10 -2.96
C LYS A 27 -8.49 -20.77 -3.69
N ILE A 28 -8.47 -19.68 -2.90
CA ILE A 28 -8.35 -18.37 -3.47
C ILE A 28 -6.93 -18.40 -4.01
N ASP A 29 -6.80 -18.56 -5.33
CA ASP A 29 -5.59 -18.20 -6.04
C ASP A 29 -5.45 -16.69 -5.87
N ASN A 30 -5.02 -16.31 -4.66
CA ASN A 30 -4.67 -14.97 -4.24
C ASN A 30 -3.37 -14.64 -4.95
N ASN A 31 -3.44 -14.43 -6.26
CA ASN A 31 -2.39 -13.76 -7.00
C ASN A 31 -2.31 -12.34 -6.45
N ILE A 32 -1.56 -12.16 -5.36
CA ILE A 32 -1.27 -10.89 -4.72
C ILE A 32 -0.68 -9.99 -5.80
N LYS A 33 -1.40 -8.92 -6.14
CA LYS A 33 -0.92 -7.98 -7.15
C LYS A 33 0.36 -7.31 -6.64
N ASN A 34 1.40 -7.32 -7.45
CA ASN A 34 2.65 -6.64 -7.17
C ASN A 34 3.15 -5.94 -8.43
N GLY A 35 3.52 -4.67 -8.32
CA GLY A 35 3.90 -3.82 -9.45
C GLY A 35 2.74 -3.00 -10.03
N LYS A 36 2.93 -2.52 -11.27
CA LYS A 36 2.02 -1.58 -11.92
C LYS A 36 1.02 -2.28 -12.84
N TYR A 37 -0.26 -1.97 -12.65
CA TYR A 37 -1.37 -2.52 -13.41
C TYR A 37 -2.06 -1.40 -14.18
N LYS A 38 -2.19 -1.59 -15.50
CA LYS A 38 -2.88 -0.67 -16.41
C LYS A 38 -4.35 -1.05 -16.53
N PHE A 39 -5.23 -0.07 -16.44
CA PHE A 39 -6.67 -0.25 -16.56
C PHE A 39 -7.21 0.51 -17.76
N TYR A 40 -7.96 -0.20 -18.60
CA TYR A 40 -8.49 0.32 -19.84
C TYR A 40 -10.01 0.39 -19.78
N LYS A 41 -10.59 1.39 -20.44
CA LYS A 41 -12.04 1.48 -20.69
C LYS A 41 -12.46 0.44 -21.74
N LYS A 42 -13.78 0.28 -21.94
CA LYS A 42 -14.33 -0.62 -22.97
C LYS A 42 -13.79 -0.33 -24.39
N ASN A 43 -13.54 0.94 -24.70
CA ASN A 43 -12.93 1.38 -25.97
C ASN A 43 -11.40 1.20 -26.03
N ARG A 44 -10.81 0.39 -25.13
CA ARG A 44 -9.36 0.16 -24.98
C ARG A 44 -8.52 1.40 -24.64
N GLN A 45 -9.14 2.51 -24.25
CA GLN A 45 -8.43 3.70 -23.79
C GLN A 45 -7.89 3.49 -22.37
N LEU A 46 -6.58 3.68 -22.16
CA LEU A 46 -5.96 3.70 -20.83
C LEU A 46 -6.54 4.87 -20.01
N TYR A 47 -7.05 4.60 -18.81
CA TYR A 47 -7.62 5.65 -17.96
C TYR A 47 -7.02 5.71 -16.55
N LYS A 48 -6.38 4.64 -16.08
CA LYS A 48 -5.54 4.68 -14.88
C LYS A 48 -4.47 3.59 -14.87
N THR A 49 -3.40 3.86 -14.14
CA THR A 49 -2.39 2.88 -13.73
C THR A 49 -2.34 2.87 -12.21
N LEU A 50 -2.39 1.69 -11.59
CA LEU A 50 -2.27 1.54 -10.14
C LEU A 50 -1.04 0.71 -9.82
N GLU A 51 -0.27 1.12 -8.82
CA GLU A 51 0.83 0.33 -8.27
C GLU A 51 0.38 -0.38 -7.00
N TYR A 52 0.49 -1.71 -7.00
CA TYR A 52 0.31 -2.51 -5.81
C TYR A 52 1.67 -3.00 -5.31
N ILE A 53 1.83 -3.12 -4.01
CA ILE A 53 2.99 -3.74 -3.38
C ILE A 53 2.52 -4.88 -2.49
N ASN A 54 3.39 -5.86 -2.32
CA ASN A 54 3.24 -6.87 -1.28
C ASN A 54 3.82 -6.29 0.02
N LEU A 55 2.97 -6.12 1.03
CA LEU A 55 3.34 -5.74 2.38
C LEU A 55 3.07 -6.94 3.30
N CYS A 56 4.09 -7.74 3.61
CA CYS A 56 3.96 -8.93 4.46
C CYS A 56 2.89 -9.94 4.08
N GLY A 57 2.77 -10.24 2.79
CA GLY A 57 1.77 -11.16 2.27
C GLY A 57 0.43 -10.49 1.98
N GLU A 58 0.29 -9.20 2.31
CA GLU A 58 -0.93 -8.44 2.03
C GLU A 58 -0.74 -7.51 0.83
N GLN A 59 -1.80 -7.39 0.02
CA GLN A 59 -1.80 -6.49 -1.12
C GLN A 59 -2.11 -5.06 -0.67
N TYR A 60 -1.20 -4.11 -0.94
CA TYR A 60 -1.39 -2.71 -0.62
C TYR A 60 -1.38 -1.82 -1.87
N LEU A 61 -2.38 -0.94 -2.02
CA LEU A 61 -2.41 0.05 -3.11
C LEU A 61 -1.51 1.23 -2.78
N ASN A 62 -0.34 1.29 -3.42
CA ASN A 62 0.70 2.25 -3.11
C ASN A 62 0.51 3.59 -3.86
N GLN A 63 0.44 3.54 -5.19
CA GLN A 63 0.37 4.72 -6.07
C GLN A 63 -0.72 4.59 -7.13
N GLY A 64 -1.18 5.72 -7.67
CA GLY A 64 -2.17 5.78 -8.73
C GLY A 64 -1.96 6.97 -9.67
N TRP A 65 -1.99 6.69 -10.97
CA TRP A 65 -1.98 7.69 -12.04
C TRP A 65 -3.30 7.59 -12.80
N TYR A 66 -3.98 8.71 -13.00
CA TYR A 66 -5.22 8.79 -13.77
C TYR A 66 -4.96 9.61 -15.02
N PHE A 67 -5.59 9.25 -16.14
CA PHE A 67 -5.28 9.84 -17.43
C PHE A 67 -6.51 10.44 -18.11
N ASN A 68 -6.30 11.55 -18.83
CA ASN A 68 -7.32 12.14 -19.70
C ASN A 68 -7.41 11.38 -21.05
N LYS A 69 -8.11 11.96 -22.04
CA LYS A 69 -8.22 11.36 -23.39
C LYS A 69 -6.92 11.38 -24.20
N ASN A 70 -6.01 12.29 -23.89
CA ASN A 70 -4.72 12.47 -24.55
C ASN A 70 -3.58 11.72 -23.84
N LEU A 71 -3.90 10.93 -22.82
CA LEU A 71 -2.95 10.24 -21.93
C LEU A 71 -2.13 11.18 -21.02
N ASP A 72 -2.55 12.44 -20.87
CA ASP A 72 -1.96 13.31 -19.85
C ASP A 72 -2.42 12.88 -18.47
N THR A 73 -1.51 12.96 -17.50
CA THR A 73 -1.84 12.64 -16.10
C THR A 73 -2.76 13.72 -15.53
N LEU A 74 -3.94 13.31 -15.06
CA LEU A 74 -4.85 14.12 -14.28
C LEU A 74 -4.26 14.27 -12.87
N TYR A 75 -3.48 15.34 -12.68
CA TYR A 75 -2.73 15.59 -11.44
C TYR A 75 -3.62 15.59 -10.20
N GLU A 76 -4.80 16.23 -10.27
CA GLU A 76 -5.75 16.30 -9.15
C GLU A 76 -6.31 14.95 -8.69
N ASN A 77 -6.32 13.95 -9.58
CA ASN A 77 -6.88 12.63 -9.28
C ASN A 77 -5.79 11.59 -8.98
N SER A 78 -4.52 11.96 -9.10
CA SER A 78 -3.39 11.05 -9.00
C SER A 78 -2.69 11.19 -7.66
N ASN A 79 -2.06 10.13 -7.19
CA ASN A 79 -1.14 10.16 -6.06
C ASN A 79 0.09 9.32 -6.43
N TYR A 80 1.27 9.92 -6.38
CA TYR A 80 2.50 9.23 -6.76
C TYR A 80 3.69 9.94 -6.17
N TYR A 81 4.83 9.25 -6.13
CA TYR A 81 6.12 9.88 -5.92
C TYR A 81 7.02 9.64 -7.13
N LYS A 82 7.98 10.53 -7.32
CA LYS A 82 9.08 10.36 -8.27
C LYS A 82 10.38 10.50 -7.52
N VAL A 83 11.25 9.50 -7.66
CA VAL A 83 12.62 9.56 -7.15
C VAL A 83 13.55 9.80 -8.33
N SER A 84 14.47 10.74 -8.19
CA SER A 84 15.62 10.92 -9.05
C SER A 84 16.87 10.85 -8.19
N MET A 85 17.88 10.14 -8.66
CA MET A 85 19.17 10.01 -8.00
C MET A 85 20.23 10.55 -8.94
N GLU A 86 21.22 11.25 -8.39
CA GLU A 86 22.39 11.67 -9.14
C GLU A 86 23.20 10.44 -9.59
N LYS A 87 23.39 9.47 -8.69
CA LYS A 87 24.04 8.19 -8.95
C LYS A 87 23.34 7.06 -8.21
N ASN A 88 23.15 5.92 -8.87
CA ASN A 88 22.67 4.68 -8.24
C ASN A 88 23.78 3.62 -8.11
N ILE A 89 24.94 3.85 -8.72
CA ILE A 89 26.16 3.05 -8.56
C ILE A 89 27.18 3.93 -7.83
N LEU A 90 27.69 3.47 -6.69
CA LEU A 90 28.55 4.24 -5.79
C LEU A 90 29.82 3.49 -5.41
N LYS A 91 30.88 4.21 -5.08
CA LYS A 91 31.99 3.68 -4.28
C LYS A 91 31.65 3.79 -2.78
N PRO A 92 32.33 3.02 -1.91
CA PRO A 92 32.26 3.23 -0.47
C PRO A 92 32.49 4.68 -0.07
N ASN A 93 31.62 5.21 0.78
CA ASN A 93 31.59 6.60 1.27
C ASN A 93 31.35 7.68 0.19
N GLU A 94 31.05 7.29 -1.05
CA GLU A 94 30.59 8.23 -2.07
C GLU A 94 29.14 8.64 -1.78
N ASN A 95 28.88 9.95 -1.82
CA ASN A 95 27.53 10.49 -1.65
C ASN A 95 26.79 10.52 -2.98
N SER A 96 25.48 10.26 -2.93
CA SER A 96 24.53 10.51 -4.01
C SER A 96 23.45 11.44 -3.52
N ARG A 97 23.16 12.50 -4.29
CA ARG A 97 21.97 13.32 -4.06
C ARG A 97 20.73 12.57 -4.52
N ILE A 98 19.74 12.51 -3.66
CA ILE A 98 18.42 11.93 -3.92
C ILE A 98 17.42 13.08 -3.86
N SER A 99 16.69 13.28 -4.94
CA SER A 99 15.55 14.21 -4.99
C SER A 99 14.26 13.41 -5.14
N LEU A 100 13.28 13.72 -4.31
CA LEU A 100 11.99 13.05 -4.27
C LEU A 100 10.88 14.08 -4.37
N ILE A 101 9.98 13.88 -5.33
CA ILE A 101 8.78 14.70 -5.51
C ILE A 101 7.57 13.85 -5.15
N TYR A 102 6.67 14.35 -4.33
CA TYR A 102 5.47 13.63 -3.90
C TYR A 102 4.20 14.39 -4.24
N LYS A 103 3.25 13.73 -4.91
CA LYS A 103 1.90 14.25 -5.11
C LYS A 103 0.97 13.65 -4.05
N PRO A 104 0.56 14.42 -3.02
CA PRO A 104 -0.34 13.94 -1.97
C PRO A 104 -1.73 13.60 -2.51
N LEU A 105 -2.38 12.60 -1.89
CA LEU A 105 -3.78 12.28 -2.19
C LEU A 105 -4.73 13.25 -1.47
N MET A 106 -4.40 13.60 -0.24
CA MET A 106 -5.25 14.37 0.64
C MET A 106 -4.93 15.87 0.50
N LYS A 107 -5.94 16.67 0.16
CA LYS A 107 -5.77 18.13 0.13
C LYS A 107 -5.45 18.68 1.53
N ASN A 108 -4.48 19.60 1.60
CA ASN A 108 -3.99 20.23 2.83
C ASN A 108 -3.42 19.22 3.85
N SER A 109 -2.77 18.16 3.36
CA SER A 109 -2.02 17.23 4.20
C SER A 109 -0.60 17.70 4.44
N ILE A 110 0.01 17.17 5.51
CA ILE A 110 1.45 17.21 5.74
C ILE A 110 2.02 15.87 5.30
N SER A 111 3.20 15.90 4.68
CA SER A 111 3.92 14.70 4.26
C SER A 111 5.32 14.69 4.84
N VAL A 112 5.73 13.56 5.40
CA VAL A 112 7.10 13.29 5.85
C VAL A 112 7.57 11.95 5.29
N LEU A 113 8.85 11.81 4.98
CA LEU A 113 9.45 10.52 4.64
C LEU A 113 10.04 9.91 5.91
N LEU A 114 9.57 8.72 6.27
CA LEU A 114 10.17 7.89 7.31
C LEU A 114 11.03 6.82 6.64
N LEU A 115 12.33 6.86 6.88
CA LEU A 115 13.33 6.08 6.15
C LEU A 115 14.12 5.18 7.10
N GLY A 116 14.23 3.90 6.76
CA GLY A 116 14.94 2.92 7.58
C GLY A 116 16.46 3.06 7.50
N ASP A 117 17.11 2.78 8.64
CA ASP A 117 18.57 2.84 8.81
C ASP A 117 19.33 1.62 8.24
N LYS A 118 18.61 0.59 7.80
CA LYS A 118 19.13 -0.68 7.28
C LYS A 118 18.50 -1.06 5.93
N ASN A 119 18.95 -2.17 5.35
CA ASN A 119 18.35 -2.73 4.14
C ASN A 119 16.89 -3.13 4.39
N VAL A 120 15.97 -2.61 3.58
CA VAL A 120 14.57 -3.01 3.59
C VAL A 120 14.38 -4.33 2.82
N ASP A 121 13.46 -5.16 3.31
CA ASP A 121 13.01 -6.35 2.60
C ASP A 121 12.20 -5.98 1.37
N ASP A 122 12.09 -6.89 0.40
CA ASP A 122 11.34 -6.61 -0.82
C ASP A 122 9.83 -6.42 -0.60
N ASN A 123 9.31 -6.99 0.50
CA ASN A 123 7.93 -6.89 0.95
C ASN A 123 7.76 -5.95 2.17
N PHE A 124 8.79 -5.17 2.51
CA PHE A 124 8.78 -4.17 3.58
C PHE A 124 8.49 -4.69 5.00
N CYS A 125 8.63 -5.99 5.27
CA CYS A 125 8.23 -6.54 6.57
C CYS A 125 9.08 -6.08 7.74
N ASN A 126 10.38 -6.01 7.53
CA ASN A 126 11.29 -5.56 8.56
C ASN A 126 11.13 -4.08 8.95
N LEU A 127 10.34 -3.27 8.21
CA LEU A 127 10.10 -1.86 8.57
C LEU A 127 9.50 -1.67 9.97
N LYS A 128 8.76 -2.67 10.51
CA LYS A 128 8.18 -2.58 11.85
C LYS A 128 9.23 -2.61 12.97
N GLU A 129 10.38 -3.21 12.69
CA GLU A 129 11.47 -3.43 13.65
C GLU A 129 12.65 -2.47 13.42
N MET A 130 12.64 -1.76 12.29
CA MET A 130 13.69 -0.82 11.93
C MET A 130 13.54 0.51 12.67
N LYS A 131 14.67 1.13 12.97
CA LYS A 131 14.69 2.53 13.36
C LYS A 131 14.45 3.38 12.11
N LEU A 132 13.50 4.29 12.20
CA LEU A 132 13.14 5.19 11.09
C LEU A 132 13.59 6.62 11.41
N ASP A 133 14.30 7.23 10.47
CA ASP A 133 14.63 8.65 10.50
C ASP A 133 13.56 9.44 9.72
N THR A 134 13.30 10.67 10.16
CA THR A 134 12.26 11.53 9.57
C THR A 134 12.89 12.61 8.71
N LEU A 135 12.42 12.73 7.47
CA LEU A 135 12.78 13.77 6.53
C LEU A 135 11.52 14.55 6.12
N TYR A 136 11.61 15.87 6.08
CA TYR A 136 10.45 16.74 5.85
C TYR A 136 10.39 17.20 4.39
N PHE A 137 9.20 17.16 3.80
CA PHE A 137 8.97 17.74 2.50
C PHE A 137 8.78 19.26 2.62
N VAL A 138 9.34 19.99 1.65
CA VAL A 138 9.10 21.42 1.42
C VAL A 138 8.48 21.54 0.03
N ASP A 139 7.27 22.11 -0.05
CA ASP A 139 6.52 22.23 -1.31
C ASP A 139 6.47 20.94 -2.12
N ASN A 140 6.13 19.83 -1.44
CA ASN A 140 6.03 18.50 -2.04
C ASN A 140 7.34 17.96 -2.63
N LYS A 141 8.48 18.54 -2.26
CA LYS A 141 9.83 18.12 -2.66
C LYS A 141 10.65 17.80 -1.42
N LEU A 142 11.53 16.82 -1.54
CA LEU A 142 12.50 16.44 -0.52
C LEU A 142 13.82 16.15 -1.20
N GLU A 143 14.91 16.62 -0.61
CA GLU A 143 16.26 16.29 -1.07
C GLU A 143 17.12 15.90 0.11
N PHE A 144 17.93 14.87 -0.09
CA PHE A 144 18.89 14.40 0.91
C PHE A 144 20.06 13.70 0.23
N TYR A 145 21.13 13.49 0.98
CA TYR A 145 22.33 12.78 0.52
C TYR A 145 22.43 11.42 1.20
N GLN A 146 22.84 10.42 0.45
CA GLN A 146 23.09 9.09 0.97
C GLN A 146 24.47 8.59 0.55
N SER A 147 25.19 8.00 1.49
CA SER A 147 26.39 7.20 1.23
C SER A 147 26.34 5.88 1.99
N PHE A 148 27.20 4.94 1.60
CA PHE A 148 27.30 3.63 2.23
C PHE A 148 28.76 3.27 2.46
N LYS A 149 29.08 2.77 3.66
CA LYS A 149 30.45 2.35 4.01
C LYS A 149 30.84 1.02 3.37
N SER A 150 29.89 0.09 3.32
CA SER A 150 30.10 -1.28 2.85
C SER A 150 29.63 -1.48 1.40
N LYS A 151 30.32 -2.33 0.65
CA LYS A 151 29.95 -2.76 -0.70
C LYS A 151 28.64 -3.58 -0.75
N GLY A 152 28.17 -3.85 -1.96
CA GLY A 152 27.00 -4.69 -2.26
C GLY A 152 25.73 -3.90 -2.60
N ILE A 153 24.63 -4.63 -2.81
CA ILE A 153 23.31 -4.03 -3.05
C ILE A 153 22.75 -3.45 -1.75
N LYS A 154 22.37 -2.18 -1.79
CA LYS A 154 21.72 -1.47 -0.68
C LYS A 154 20.30 -1.13 -1.06
N LYS A 155 19.35 -1.53 -0.22
CA LYS A 155 17.92 -1.30 -0.40
C LYS A 155 17.48 -0.33 0.68
N LEU A 156 17.58 0.96 0.38
CA LEU A 156 17.09 2.01 1.26
C LEU A 156 15.57 2.07 1.12
N GLY A 157 14.83 1.97 2.23
CA GLY A 157 13.38 1.91 2.14
C GLY A 157 12.67 2.42 3.37
N GLY A 158 11.39 2.72 3.19
CA GLY A 158 10.57 3.38 4.18
C GLY A 158 9.20 3.72 3.61
N TYR A 159 8.55 4.74 4.15
CA TYR A 159 7.28 5.22 3.63
C TYR A 159 7.12 6.73 3.81
N ILE A 160 6.45 7.36 2.85
CA ILE A 160 5.91 8.70 3.00
C ILE A 160 4.66 8.58 3.86
N PHE A 161 4.68 9.21 5.02
CA PHE A 161 3.54 9.32 5.90
C PHE A 161 2.81 10.63 5.59
N GLU A 162 1.62 10.50 5.03
CA GLU A 162 0.73 11.59 4.69
C GLU A 162 -0.35 11.68 5.76
N ILE A 163 -0.48 12.83 6.42
CA ILE A 163 -1.44 13.03 7.51
C ILE A 163 -2.27 14.30 7.28
N LYS A 164 -3.56 14.21 7.54
CA LYS A 164 -4.49 15.35 7.44
C LYS A 164 -5.36 15.42 8.68
N LYS A 165 -5.36 16.57 9.34
CA LYS A 165 -6.27 16.85 10.45
C LYS A 165 -7.70 17.02 9.94
N LEU A 166 -8.64 16.28 10.52
CA LEU A 166 -10.06 16.45 10.27
C LEU A 166 -10.61 17.60 11.11
N LYS A 167 -11.58 18.34 10.55
CA LYS A 167 -12.23 19.47 11.26
C LYS A 167 -13.08 18.98 12.45
N ASN A 168 -13.64 17.79 12.34
CA ASN A 168 -14.52 17.23 13.36
C ASN A 168 -13.67 16.71 14.52
N LYS A 169 -14.01 17.15 15.73
CA LYS A 169 -13.52 16.53 16.96
C LYS A 169 -14.50 15.44 17.36
N VAL A 170 -13.98 14.29 17.79
CA VAL A 170 -14.77 13.24 18.44
C VAL A 170 -14.34 13.22 19.90
N ASN A 171 -15.26 13.47 20.82
CA ASN A 171 -14.98 13.52 22.26
C ASN A 171 -13.81 14.47 22.61
N ASN A 172 -13.79 15.67 22.02
CA ASN A 172 -12.71 16.67 22.15
C ASN A 172 -11.32 16.26 21.62
N HIS A 173 -11.16 15.06 21.08
CA HIS A 173 -9.91 14.63 20.46
C HIS A 173 -9.84 15.05 18.99
N SER A 174 -8.64 15.42 18.54
CA SER A 174 -8.37 15.65 17.12
C SER A 174 -8.35 14.31 16.39
N VAL A 175 -9.05 14.21 15.26
CA VAL A 175 -9.04 13.04 14.38
C VAL A 175 -8.18 13.33 13.17
N TYR A 176 -7.44 12.33 12.69
CA TYR A 176 -6.56 12.45 11.54
C TYR A 176 -6.88 11.36 10.52
N ASP A 177 -6.85 11.73 9.24
CA ASP A 177 -6.70 10.76 8.16
C ASP A 177 -5.21 10.52 7.95
N GLU A 178 -4.85 9.24 7.80
CA GLU A 178 -3.46 8.80 7.62
C GLU A 178 -3.33 7.93 6.39
N ARG A 179 -2.22 8.10 5.67
CA ARG A 179 -1.84 7.25 4.55
C ARG A 179 -0.34 7.00 4.57
N LYS A 180 0.06 5.79 4.20
CA LYS A 180 1.46 5.39 4.00
C LYS A 180 1.70 5.10 2.53
N VAL A 181 2.76 5.66 1.95
CA VAL A 181 3.20 5.34 0.59
C VAL A 181 4.60 4.80 0.67
N TYR A 182 4.77 3.50 0.47
CA TYR A 182 6.04 2.82 0.64
C TYR A 182 6.98 3.15 -0.51
N VAL A 183 8.22 3.46 -0.15
CA VAL A 183 9.28 3.89 -1.06
C VAL A 183 10.47 2.94 -0.88
N LYS A 184 11.03 2.49 -2.00
CA LYS A 184 12.28 1.70 -2.03
C LYS A 184 13.21 2.29 -3.08
N ILE A 185 14.46 2.50 -2.68
CA ILE A 185 15.54 3.06 -3.49
C ILE A 185 16.70 2.06 -3.44
N ILE A 186 17.21 1.69 -4.61
CA ILE A 186 18.24 0.64 -4.72
C ILE A 186 19.55 1.28 -5.20
N PHE A 187 20.63 0.99 -4.48
CA PHE A 187 22.00 1.34 -4.83
C PHE A 187 22.85 0.09 -5.04
N GLU A 188 23.81 0.16 -5.95
CA GLU A 188 24.90 -0.80 -6.09
C GLU A 188 26.20 -0.14 -5.62
N VAL A 189 26.81 -0.65 -4.54
CA VAL A 189 28.06 -0.11 -4.01
C VAL A 189 29.22 -1.02 -4.39
N LYS A 190 30.14 -0.54 -5.23
CA LYS A 190 31.23 -1.33 -5.86
C LYS A 190 32.57 -1.28 -5.12
#